data_AF-A0A0W0ZUY4-F1
#
_entry.id   AF-A0A0W0ZUY4-F1
#
_cell.length_a   1.000
_cell.length_b   1.000
_cell.length_c   1.000
_cell.angle_alpha   90.00
_cell.angle_beta   90.00
_cell.angle_gamma   90.00
#
_symmetry.space_group_name_H-M   'P 1'
#
loop_
_entity.id
_entity.type
_entity.pdbx_description
1 polymer ?
#
loop_
_entity_poly.entity_id
_entity_poly.type
_entity_poly.pdbx_seq_one_letter_code
_entity_poly.pdbx_strand_id
1 'polypeptide(L)'
;MPLFTSQDLVPLAKSNLGLRLTGNTNEAKSGGFGDAIPLSHLGGAKDIIEFVTLSFISEPPKDQMEAIYNRYKKIDIHSNDCMPRLILHYAAKNNIGDAKKRLSYQKNDVMTAFYFKLELMSIESEAKKLVSFYTSTSTTAPLEFITSQCPYLAQEIAHNFNEKFLLRLKLNWDAYATSDDMDYLFLSDNLQVRNYDKGYDFNNYPLGKVGRHQFDAANVVKQVMFLGGENRTPDAEKNLEQYIFNSIKSIMKNDLFKSLRQLHQNIETKLSQHLDYPIDFKKACNEMIELVAKLLENEQLSSEESIDLMKRTENLIDNPAEYKTFLTAAKNYRMVSGGELSAYMMLIAGWAAKIMTINCIGDAWIKLATEKLELISTSQELAKVSQSYSTSL
;
A
#
# COMPACT_ATOMS: atom_id res chain seq x y z
N MET A 1 5.34 14.43 -11.79
CA MET A 1 5.40 13.02 -11.32
C MET A 1 4.18 12.75 -10.48
N PRO A 2 3.59 11.55 -10.53
CA PRO A 2 2.53 11.18 -9.60
C PRO A 2 3.06 11.25 -8.16
N LEU A 3 2.23 11.67 -7.22
CA LEU A 3 2.61 11.72 -5.81
C LEU A 3 2.74 10.29 -5.26
N PHE A 4 1.73 9.45 -5.50
CA PHE A 4 1.72 8.04 -5.10
C PHE A 4 1.90 7.11 -6.29
N THR A 5 2.56 5.97 -6.07
CA THR A 5 2.75 4.92 -7.08
C THR A 5 1.97 3.65 -6.69
N SER A 6 1.98 2.62 -7.55
CA SER A 6 1.32 1.34 -7.26
C SER A 6 1.88 0.64 -6.02
N GLN A 7 3.16 0.86 -5.67
CA GLN A 7 3.79 0.33 -4.47
C GLN A 7 3.23 0.93 -3.18
N ASP A 8 2.61 2.11 -3.27
CA ASP A 8 2.05 2.81 -2.09
C ASP A 8 0.64 2.34 -1.73
N LEU A 9 -0.04 1.64 -2.64
CA LEU A 9 -1.45 1.31 -2.49
C LEU A 9 -1.72 0.40 -1.28
N VAL A 10 -0.98 -0.70 -1.14
CA VAL A 10 -1.18 -1.65 -0.03
C VAL A 10 -0.85 -1.00 1.33
N PRO A 11 0.28 -0.29 1.50
CA PRO A 11 0.55 0.41 2.75
C PRO A 11 -0.48 1.52 3.06
N LEU A 12 -0.96 2.26 2.06
CA LEU A 12 -2.02 3.26 2.24
C LEU A 12 -3.35 2.62 2.69
N ALA A 13 -3.75 1.51 2.07
CA ALA A 13 -4.94 0.76 2.47
C ALA A 13 -4.85 0.29 3.94
N LYS A 14 -3.67 -0.20 4.34
CA LYS A 14 -3.44 -0.77 5.67
C LYS A 14 -3.29 0.28 6.77
N SER A 15 -2.75 1.46 6.47
CA SER A 15 -2.59 2.54 7.46
C SER A 15 -3.93 3.10 7.94
N ASN A 16 -5.00 2.93 7.16
CA ASN A 16 -6.36 3.35 7.48
C ASN A 16 -6.45 4.81 7.95
N LEU A 17 -5.69 5.68 7.29
CA LEU A 17 -5.61 7.09 7.60
C LEU A 17 -6.82 7.85 7.06
N GLY A 18 -7.41 8.69 7.90
CA GLY A 18 -8.34 9.74 7.51
C GLY A 18 -7.61 11.07 7.30
N LEU A 19 -8.03 11.85 6.31
CA LEU A 19 -7.58 13.23 6.11
C LEU A 19 -8.76 14.19 6.27
N ARG A 20 -8.71 15.08 7.27
CA ARG A 20 -9.77 16.05 7.58
C ARG A 20 -9.26 17.48 7.46
N LEU A 21 -10.04 18.35 6.83
CA LEU A 21 -9.84 19.80 6.89
C LEU A 21 -10.60 20.37 8.10
N THR A 22 -9.99 21.29 8.85
CA THR A 22 -10.60 22.01 9.97
C THR A 22 -11.09 23.39 9.56
N GLY A 23 -12.09 23.95 10.25
CA GLY A 23 -12.50 25.33 10.04
C GLY A 23 -11.56 26.37 10.69
N ASN A 24 -10.78 25.94 11.68
CA ASN A 24 -9.79 26.74 12.41
C ASN A 24 -8.83 25.82 13.19
N THR A 25 -7.74 26.39 13.69
CA THR A 25 -6.68 25.66 14.40
C THR A 25 -7.06 25.11 15.78
N ASN A 26 -8.14 25.60 16.41
CA ASN A 26 -8.57 25.11 17.72
C ASN A 26 -9.22 23.73 17.65
N GLU A 27 -9.80 23.38 16.51
CA GLU A 27 -10.41 22.05 16.29
C GLU A 27 -9.37 20.93 16.31
N ALA A 28 -8.10 21.23 16.02
CA ALA A 28 -7.01 20.26 16.14
C ALA A 28 -6.80 19.80 17.60
N LYS A 29 -7.03 20.69 18.56
CA LYS A 29 -6.73 20.47 19.99
C LYS A 29 -7.95 20.02 20.80
N SER A 30 -9.14 20.44 20.39
CA SER A 30 -10.39 20.18 21.12
C SER A 30 -11.25 19.08 20.49
N GLY A 31 -10.87 18.62 19.29
CA GLY A 31 -11.75 17.81 18.46
C GLY A 31 -12.75 18.69 17.71
N GLY A 32 -13.51 18.09 16.80
CA GLY A 32 -14.48 18.86 16.03
C GLY A 32 -15.26 18.03 15.02
N PHE A 33 -16.15 18.72 14.32
CA PHE A 33 -16.95 18.14 13.25
C PHE A 33 -16.35 18.47 11.88
N GLY A 34 -16.36 17.54 10.95
CA GLY A 34 -15.98 17.89 9.57
C GLY A 34 -15.86 16.69 8.64
N ASP A 35 -15.28 16.96 7.48
CA ASP A 35 -15.24 16.03 6.37
C ASP A 35 -13.90 15.32 6.37
N ALA A 36 -13.91 14.03 6.69
CA ALA A 36 -12.72 13.19 6.56
C ALA A 36 -12.77 12.41 5.24
N ILE A 37 -11.61 12.25 4.62
CA ILE A 37 -11.39 11.44 3.42
C ILE A 37 -10.66 10.16 3.87
N PRO A 38 -11.20 8.95 3.62
CA PRO A 38 -10.45 7.73 3.85
C PRO A 38 -9.37 7.57 2.79
N LEU A 39 -8.11 7.71 3.18
CA LEU A 39 -7.00 7.44 2.28
C LEU A 39 -6.94 5.95 1.93
N SER A 40 -7.41 5.07 2.83
CA SER A 40 -7.50 3.62 2.62
C SER A 40 -8.49 3.18 1.53
N HIS A 41 -9.43 4.05 1.14
CA HIS A 41 -10.37 3.77 0.05
C HIS A 41 -9.72 3.88 -1.34
N LEU A 42 -8.56 4.54 -1.44
CA LEU A 42 -7.73 4.59 -2.64
C LEU A 42 -8.48 4.98 -3.92
N GLY A 43 -9.34 6.01 -3.84
CA GLY A 43 -10.02 6.46 -5.06
C GLY A 43 -11.21 5.57 -5.49
N GLY A 44 -11.67 4.64 -4.65
CA GLY A 44 -12.64 3.63 -5.06
C GLY A 44 -12.01 2.37 -5.64
N ALA A 45 -10.77 2.05 -5.23
CA ALA A 45 -10.03 0.90 -5.75
C ALA A 45 -10.85 -0.40 -5.71
N LYS A 46 -11.53 -0.68 -4.60
CA LYS A 46 -12.38 -1.87 -4.47
C LYS A 46 -13.47 -1.93 -5.53
N ASP A 47 -14.20 -0.84 -5.72
CA ASP A 47 -15.27 -0.74 -6.71
C ASP A 47 -14.70 -0.79 -8.13
N ILE A 48 -13.54 -0.19 -8.40
CA ILE A 48 -12.86 -0.29 -9.69
C ILE A 48 -12.49 -1.73 -9.99
N ILE A 49 -11.84 -2.44 -9.06
CA ILE A 49 -11.42 -3.83 -9.23
C ILE A 49 -12.65 -4.71 -9.47
N GLU A 50 -13.70 -4.54 -8.66
CA GLU A 50 -14.95 -5.29 -8.81
C GLU A 50 -15.59 -5.00 -10.16
N PHE A 51 -15.78 -3.73 -10.52
CA PHE A 51 -16.44 -3.33 -11.75
C PHE A 51 -15.70 -3.82 -13.00
N VAL A 52 -14.37 -3.67 -13.02
CA VAL A 52 -13.51 -4.19 -14.09
C VAL A 52 -13.71 -5.71 -14.17
N THR A 53 -13.58 -6.43 -13.06
CA THR A 53 -13.76 -7.89 -13.03
C THR A 53 -15.11 -8.32 -13.61
N LEU A 54 -16.20 -7.72 -13.13
CA LEU A 54 -17.57 -8.03 -13.59
C LEU A 54 -17.77 -7.73 -15.08
N SER A 55 -17.12 -6.70 -15.60
CA SER A 55 -17.24 -6.29 -17.01
C SER A 55 -16.65 -7.29 -18.02
N PHE A 56 -15.86 -8.27 -17.57
CA PHE A 56 -15.26 -9.33 -18.39
C PHE A 56 -15.85 -10.71 -18.14
N ILE A 57 -16.87 -10.83 -17.28
CA ILE A 57 -17.63 -12.07 -17.13
C ILE A 57 -18.56 -12.23 -18.34
N SER A 58 -18.78 -13.46 -18.81
CA SER A 58 -19.60 -13.75 -20.00
C SER A 58 -21.02 -13.18 -19.90
N GLU A 59 -21.61 -13.24 -18.70
CA GLU A 59 -22.90 -12.64 -18.36
C GLU A 59 -22.69 -11.66 -17.19
N PRO A 60 -22.40 -10.37 -17.46
CA PRO A 60 -22.15 -9.40 -16.40
C PRO A 60 -23.41 -9.17 -15.56
N PRO A 61 -23.33 -9.21 -14.22
CA PRO A 61 -24.47 -8.93 -13.34
C PRO A 61 -24.78 -7.43 -13.34
N LYS A 62 -25.63 -7.01 -14.28
CA LYS A 62 -25.92 -5.58 -14.55
C LYS A 62 -26.43 -4.83 -13.32
N ASP A 63 -27.25 -5.43 -12.47
CA ASP A 63 -27.79 -4.77 -11.28
C ASP A 63 -26.67 -4.39 -10.29
N GLN A 64 -25.68 -5.29 -10.11
CA GLN A 64 -24.52 -5.03 -9.25
C GLN A 64 -23.64 -3.93 -9.87
N MET A 65 -23.39 -4.00 -11.17
CA MET A 65 -22.64 -2.96 -11.89
C MET A 65 -23.35 -1.60 -11.78
N GLU A 66 -24.68 -1.57 -11.96
CA GLU A 66 -25.47 -0.35 -11.82
C GLU A 66 -25.43 0.20 -10.39
N ALA A 67 -25.49 -0.66 -9.38
CA ALA A 67 -25.33 -0.25 -7.99
C ALA A 67 -23.98 0.43 -7.73
N ILE A 68 -22.87 -0.11 -8.25
CA ILE A 68 -21.54 0.50 -8.13
C ILE A 68 -21.48 1.81 -8.91
N TYR A 69 -21.92 1.82 -10.17
CA TYR A 69 -21.95 3.01 -11.02
C TYR A 69 -22.73 4.17 -10.37
N ASN A 70 -23.87 3.87 -9.75
CA ASN A 70 -24.75 4.84 -9.13
C ASN A 70 -24.12 5.55 -7.92
N ARG A 71 -23.10 4.97 -7.27
CA ARG A 71 -22.38 5.62 -6.17
C ARG A 71 -21.61 6.86 -6.63
N TYR A 72 -21.17 6.88 -7.89
CA TYR A 72 -20.29 7.92 -8.41
C TYR A 72 -20.99 8.93 -9.34
N LYS A 73 -22.25 8.67 -9.74
CA LYS A 73 -22.93 9.44 -10.81
C LYS A 73 -23.75 10.65 -10.36
N LYS A 74 -23.83 10.98 -9.07
CA LYS A 74 -24.75 12.03 -8.57
C LYS A 74 -24.41 13.46 -9.02
N ILE A 75 -23.25 13.67 -9.63
CA ILE A 75 -22.77 14.96 -10.15
C ILE A 75 -23.45 15.27 -11.49
N ASP A 76 -23.46 16.55 -11.87
CA ASP A 76 -23.86 17.05 -13.19
C ASP A 76 -23.47 16.05 -14.31
N ILE A 77 -24.39 15.78 -15.25
CA ILE A 77 -24.17 14.86 -16.38
C ILE A 77 -23.00 15.27 -17.29
N HIS A 78 -22.57 16.52 -17.19
CA HIS A 78 -21.42 17.08 -17.90
C HIS A 78 -20.09 16.94 -17.13
N SER A 79 -20.10 16.63 -15.83
CA SER A 79 -18.90 16.44 -15.02
C SER A 79 -18.67 14.96 -14.68
N ASN A 80 -17.40 14.57 -14.74
CA ASN A 80 -16.91 13.24 -14.36
C ASN A 80 -15.87 13.33 -13.24
N ASP A 81 -15.78 14.48 -12.55
CA ASP A 81 -14.67 14.79 -11.65
C ASP A 81 -14.50 13.75 -10.54
N CYS A 82 -15.60 13.14 -10.09
CA CYS A 82 -15.60 12.14 -9.03
C CYS A 82 -15.80 10.71 -9.53
N MET A 83 -16.07 10.52 -10.83
CA MET A 83 -16.28 9.21 -11.44
C MET A 83 -14.92 8.59 -11.78
N PRO A 84 -14.62 7.36 -11.32
CA PRO A 84 -13.44 6.64 -11.78
C PRO A 84 -13.52 6.35 -13.27
N ARG A 85 -12.42 6.60 -14.00
CA ARG A 85 -12.38 6.50 -15.47
C ARG A 85 -12.74 5.10 -15.97
N LEU A 86 -12.18 4.07 -15.35
CA LEU A 86 -12.48 2.68 -15.71
C LEU A 86 -13.96 2.33 -15.48
N ILE A 87 -14.57 2.81 -14.39
CA ILE A 87 -16.00 2.57 -14.12
C ILE A 87 -16.84 3.24 -15.21
N LEU A 88 -16.59 4.51 -15.55
CA LEU A 88 -17.33 5.18 -16.63
C LEU A 88 -17.18 4.46 -17.97
N HIS A 89 -15.95 4.08 -18.32
CA HIS A 89 -15.65 3.41 -19.59
C HIS A 89 -16.38 2.07 -19.70
N TYR A 90 -16.23 1.19 -18.71
CA TYR A 90 -16.84 -0.14 -18.75
C TYR A 90 -18.36 -0.10 -18.52
N ALA A 91 -18.88 0.90 -17.79
CA ALA A 91 -20.31 1.15 -17.71
C ALA A 91 -20.89 1.50 -19.08
N ALA A 92 -20.22 2.38 -19.84
CA ALA A 92 -20.63 2.74 -21.19
C ALA A 92 -20.56 1.53 -22.15
N LYS A 93 -19.50 0.70 -22.05
CA LYS A 93 -19.33 -0.53 -22.83
C LYS A 93 -20.46 -1.54 -22.55
N ASN A 94 -20.90 -1.65 -21.30
CA ASN A 94 -21.92 -2.60 -20.86
C ASN A 94 -23.37 -2.05 -20.83
N ASN A 95 -23.59 -0.84 -21.34
CA ASN A 95 -24.91 -0.17 -21.34
C ASN A 95 -25.50 0.03 -19.94
N ILE A 96 -24.69 0.46 -18.98
CA ILE A 96 -25.12 0.74 -17.61
C ILE A 96 -25.53 2.21 -17.49
N GLY A 97 -26.77 2.48 -17.08
CA GLY A 97 -27.29 3.82 -16.80
C GLY A 97 -27.08 4.84 -17.94
N ASP A 98 -26.72 6.07 -17.57
CA ASP A 98 -26.42 7.18 -18.47
C ASP A 98 -24.94 7.26 -18.89
N ALA A 99 -24.14 6.21 -18.65
CA ALA A 99 -22.69 6.23 -18.85
C ALA A 99 -22.26 6.59 -20.27
N LYS A 100 -22.97 6.08 -21.30
CA LYS A 100 -22.70 6.45 -22.71
C LYS A 100 -22.88 7.94 -22.96
N LYS A 101 -23.92 8.55 -22.36
CA LYS A 101 -24.20 9.98 -22.50
C LYS A 101 -23.13 10.81 -21.79
N ARG A 102 -22.75 10.46 -20.56
CA ARG A 102 -21.66 11.12 -19.83
C ARG A 102 -20.32 11.05 -20.54
N LEU A 103 -19.97 9.86 -21.04
CA LEU A 103 -18.73 9.65 -21.78
C LEU A 103 -18.67 10.53 -23.04
N SER A 104 -19.81 10.79 -23.69
CA SER A 104 -19.87 11.69 -24.85
C SER A 104 -19.57 13.17 -24.54
N TYR A 105 -19.71 13.58 -23.27
CA TYR A 105 -19.37 14.94 -22.82
C TYR A 105 -17.92 15.06 -22.33
N GLN A 106 -17.17 13.96 -22.22
CA GLN A 106 -15.79 13.99 -21.79
C GLN A 106 -14.93 14.70 -22.85
N LYS A 107 -14.44 15.90 -22.51
CA LYS A 107 -13.54 16.69 -23.35
C LYS A 107 -12.08 16.37 -23.00
N ASN A 108 -11.60 15.20 -23.39
CA ASN A 108 -10.18 14.89 -23.34
C ASN A 108 -9.51 15.43 -24.61
N ASP A 109 -8.29 15.96 -24.50
CA ASP A 109 -7.47 16.20 -25.68
C ASP A 109 -7.11 14.86 -26.36
N VAL A 110 -6.75 14.93 -27.65
CA VAL A 110 -6.49 13.76 -28.49
C VAL A 110 -5.39 12.86 -27.91
N MET A 111 -4.35 13.45 -27.32
CA MET A 111 -3.23 12.69 -26.77
C MET A 111 -3.65 11.96 -25.51
N THR A 112 -4.35 12.63 -24.58
CA THR A 112 -4.88 12.00 -23.36
C THR A 112 -5.83 10.85 -23.68
N ALA A 113 -6.73 11.04 -24.64
CA ALA A 113 -7.64 9.98 -25.09
C ALA A 113 -6.88 8.78 -25.69
N PHE A 114 -5.83 9.03 -26.46
CA PHE A 114 -4.99 7.99 -27.05
C PHE A 114 -4.22 7.19 -25.99
N TYR A 115 -3.59 7.86 -25.02
CA TYR A 115 -2.88 7.18 -23.93
C TYR A 115 -3.80 6.31 -23.09
N PHE A 116 -4.97 6.82 -22.73
CA PHE A 116 -5.96 6.04 -21.99
C PHE A 116 -6.40 4.79 -22.78
N LYS A 117 -6.54 4.90 -24.10
CA LYS A 117 -6.86 3.74 -24.96
C LYS A 117 -5.76 2.67 -24.94
N LEU A 118 -4.49 3.06 -24.96
CA LEU A 118 -3.38 2.12 -24.83
C LEU A 118 -3.37 1.43 -23.46
N GLU A 119 -3.62 2.20 -22.40
CA GLU A 119 -3.70 1.68 -21.04
C GLU A 119 -4.84 0.67 -20.87
N LEU A 120 -6.01 0.94 -21.47
CA LEU A 120 -7.14 0.00 -21.49
C LEU A 120 -6.77 -1.34 -22.13
N MET A 121 -6.01 -1.36 -23.23
CA MET A 121 -5.58 -2.62 -23.86
C MET A 121 -4.69 -3.44 -22.92
N SER A 122 -3.80 -2.78 -22.18
CA SER A 122 -2.94 -3.43 -21.19
C SER A 122 -3.74 -4.00 -20.02
N ILE A 123 -4.72 -3.27 -19.50
CA ILE A 123 -5.64 -3.74 -18.44
C ILE A 123 -6.51 -4.91 -18.94
N GLU A 124 -7.01 -4.83 -20.17
CA GLU A 124 -7.79 -5.90 -20.80
C GLU A 124 -7.00 -7.21 -20.91
N SER A 125 -5.67 -7.13 -21.08
CA SER A 125 -4.81 -8.32 -21.07
C SER A 125 -4.73 -9.02 -19.70
N GLU A 126 -4.97 -8.27 -18.61
CA GLU A 126 -4.95 -8.78 -17.23
C GLU A 126 -6.32 -9.30 -16.77
N ALA A 127 -7.40 -8.95 -17.48
CA ALA A 127 -8.77 -9.27 -17.09
C ALA A 127 -9.02 -10.78 -16.87
N LYS A 128 -8.36 -11.65 -17.64
CA LYS A 128 -8.45 -13.10 -17.48
C LYS A 128 -8.02 -13.55 -16.07
N LYS A 129 -7.01 -12.91 -15.48
CA LYS A 129 -6.54 -13.22 -14.12
C LYS A 129 -7.61 -12.85 -13.08
N LEU A 130 -8.23 -11.69 -13.24
CA LEU A 130 -9.29 -11.20 -12.37
C LEU A 130 -10.52 -12.10 -12.42
N VAL A 131 -10.99 -12.44 -13.63
CA VAL A 131 -12.13 -13.34 -13.83
C VAL A 131 -11.83 -14.74 -13.29
N SER A 132 -10.61 -15.25 -13.49
CA SER A 132 -10.18 -16.54 -12.93
C SER A 132 -10.19 -16.55 -11.41
N PHE A 133 -9.72 -15.47 -10.76
CA PHE A 133 -9.76 -15.34 -9.30
C PHE A 133 -11.19 -15.27 -8.78
N TYR A 134 -12.04 -14.46 -9.43
CA TYR A 134 -13.44 -14.31 -9.04
C TYR A 134 -14.21 -15.60 -9.19
N THR A 135 -14.01 -16.33 -10.29
CA THR A 135 -14.71 -17.61 -10.54
C THR A 135 -14.31 -18.68 -9.52
N SER A 136 -13.06 -18.70 -9.06
CA SER A 136 -12.58 -19.69 -8.09
C SER A 136 -12.96 -19.38 -6.65
N THR A 137 -13.10 -18.09 -6.29
CA THR A 137 -13.33 -17.66 -4.91
C THR A 137 -14.73 -17.11 -4.65
N SER A 138 -15.48 -16.76 -5.69
CA SER A 138 -16.70 -15.93 -5.63
C SER A 138 -16.48 -14.57 -4.93
N THR A 139 -15.24 -14.06 -4.95
CA THR A 139 -14.88 -12.79 -4.32
C THR A 139 -14.00 -11.93 -5.23
N THR A 140 -14.07 -10.61 -5.05
CA THR A 140 -13.21 -9.65 -5.74
C THR A 140 -11.75 -9.82 -5.32
N ALA A 141 -10.83 -9.73 -6.28
CA ALA A 141 -9.41 -9.84 -6.00
C ALA A 141 -8.93 -8.79 -4.96
N PRO A 142 -8.18 -9.21 -3.92
CA PRO A 142 -7.65 -8.28 -2.93
C PRO A 142 -6.55 -7.41 -3.54
N LEU A 143 -6.28 -6.25 -2.92
CA LEU A 143 -5.31 -5.28 -3.43
C LEU A 143 -3.90 -5.87 -3.56
N GLU A 144 -3.50 -6.77 -2.66
CA GLU A 144 -2.23 -7.51 -2.74
C GLU A 144 -2.13 -8.39 -3.98
N PHE A 145 -3.24 -8.99 -4.43
CA PHE A 145 -3.28 -9.71 -5.69
C PHE A 145 -3.11 -8.74 -6.86
N ILE A 146 -3.76 -7.58 -6.81
CA ILE A 146 -3.69 -6.57 -7.88
C ILE A 146 -2.28 -6.03 -8.03
N THR A 147 -1.63 -5.60 -6.95
CA THR A 147 -0.28 -5.03 -7.00
C THR A 147 0.78 -6.04 -7.42
N SER A 148 0.55 -7.34 -7.19
CA SER A 148 1.50 -8.41 -7.57
C SER A 148 1.25 -9.05 -8.93
N GLN A 149 -0.01 -9.19 -9.35
CA GLN A 149 -0.40 -9.97 -10.54
C GLN A 149 -0.96 -9.12 -11.68
N CYS A 150 -1.40 -7.90 -11.40
CA CYS A 150 -2.09 -7.00 -12.33
C CYS A 150 -1.43 -5.60 -12.33
N PRO A 151 -0.15 -5.48 -12.74
CA PRO A 151 0.59 -4.23 -12.70
C PRO A 151 -0.07 -3.06 -13.45
N TYR A 152 -0.76 -3.29 -14.57
CA TYR A 152 -1.42 -2.22 -15.31
C TYR A 152 -2.66 -1.70 -14.58
N LEU A 153 -3.49 -2.60 -14.03
CA LEU A 153 -4.61 -2.20 -13.18
C LEU A 153 -4.12 -1.51 -11.90
N ALA A 154 -3.03 -1.97 -11.30
CA ALA A 154 -2.44 -1.33 -10.11
C ALA A 154 -1.96 0.10 -10.42
N GLN A 155 -1.37 0.33 -11.59
CA GLN A 155 -0.97 1.67 -12.03
C GLN A 155 -2.18 2.59 -12.23
N GLU A 156 -3.25 2.11 -12.88
CA GLU A 156 -4.46 2.92 -13.09
C GLU A 156 -5.20 3.22 -11.76
N ILE A 157 -5.19 2.29 -10.79
CA ILE A 157 -5.70 2.56 -9.44
C ILE A 157 -4.88 3.66 -8.76
N ALA A 158 -3.54 3.60 -8.85
CA ALA A 158 -2.68 4.65 -8.31
C ALA A 158 -2.93 5.98 -9.01
N HIS A 159 -3.04 6.00 -10.33
CA HIS A 159 -3.37 7.21 -11.08
C HIS A 159 -4.70 7.79 -10.62
N ASN A 160 -5.75 6.96 -10.58
CA ASN A 160 -7.07 7.39 -10.14
C ASN A 160 -7.05 7.92 -8.70
N PHE A 161 -6.34 7.26 -7.78
CA PHE A 161 -6.18 7.77 -6.41
C PHE A 161 -5.52 9.15 -6.38
N ASN A 162 -4.41 9.34 -7.11
CA ASN A 162 -3.75 10.64 -7.21
C ASN A 162 -4.70 11.72 -7.75
N GLU A 163 -5.41 11.42 -8.85
CA GLU A 163 -6.35 12.35 -9.48
C GLU A 163 -7.46 12.75 -8.50
N LYS A 164 -8.09 11.79 -7.83
CA LYS A 164 -9.18 12.06 -6.87
C LYS A 164 -8.69 12.76 -5.61
N PHE A 165 -7.48 12.43 -5.15
CA PHE A 165 -6.85 13.08 -4.02
C PHE A 165 -6.55 14.55 -4.31
N LEU A 166 -5.88 14.85 -5.44
CA LEU A 166 -5.56 16.21 -5.86
C LEU A 166 -6.83 17.03 -6.11
N LEU A 167 -7.82 16.46 -6.80
CA LEU A 167 -9.11 17.12 -7.00
C LEU A 167 -9.74 17.52 -5.66
N ARG A 168 -9.69 16.64 -4.65
CA ARG A 168 -10.23 16.96 -3.33
C ARG A 168 -9.45 18.05 -2.62
N LEU A 169 -8.11 18.05 -2.69
CA LEU A 169 -7.30 19.13 -2.11
C LEU A 169 -7.63 20.47 -2.78
N LYS A 170 -7.77 20.49 -4.10
CA LYS A 170 -8.17 21.67 -4.86
C LYS A 170 -9.58 22.17 -4.47
N LEU A 171 -10.56 21.27 -4.39
CA LEU A 171 -11.91 21.65 -3.96
C LEU A 171 -11.92 22.22 -2.54
N ASN A 172 -11.08 21.69 -1.65
CA ASN A 172 -10.89 22.22 -0.32
C ASN A 172 -10.26 23.62 -0.33
N TRP A 173 -9.26 23.83 -1.18
CA TRP A 173 -8.63 25.13 -1.37
C TRP A 173 -9.63 26.16 -1.92
N ASP A 174 -10.35 25.82 -2.98
CA ASP A 174 -11.26 26.73 -3.67
C ASP A 174 -12.49 27.07 -2.80
N ALA A 175 -13.13 26.07 -2.19
CA ALA A 175 -14.42 26.25 -1.51
C ALA A 175 -14.32 26.46 0.00
N TYR A 176 -13.29 25.91 0.67
CA TYR A 176 -13.29 25.80 2.13
C TYR A 176 -12.16 26.53 2.83
N ALA A 177 -11.07 26.93 2.15
CA ALA A 177 -9.92 27.63 2.74
C ALA A 177 -10.21 29.10 3.15
N THR A 178 -11.28 29.34 3.90
CA THR A 178 -11.91 30.65 4.14
C THR A 178 -11.39 31.38 5.37
N SER A 179 -10.82 30.66 6.33
CA SER A 179 -10.21 31.24 7.54
C SER A 179 -8.73 31.54 7.32
N ASP A 180 -8.18 32.50 8.07
CA ASP A 180 -6.77 32.87 8.00
C ASP A 180 -5.84 31.71 8.36
N ASP A 181 -6.20 30.93 9.39
CA ASP A 181 -5.43 29.78 9.84
C ASP A 181 -6.27 28.51 9.80
N MET A 182 -5.83 27.50 9.03
CA MET A 182 -6.53 26.24 8.87
C MET A 182 -5.56 25.05 8.93
N ASP A 183 -6.08 23.88 9.28
CA ASP A 183 -5.29 22.66 9.37
C ASP A 183 -5.90 21.52 8.57
N TYR A 184 -5.01 20.74 7.96
CA TYR A 184 -5.26 19.34 7.66
C TYR A 184 -4.83 18.46 8.83
N LEU A 185 -5.77 17.66 9.33
CA LEU A 185 -5.55 16.68 10.38
C LEU A 185 -5.51 15.28 9.78
N PHE A 186 -4.45 14.56 10.09
CA PHE A 186 -4.35 13.12 9.86
C PHE A 186 -4.95 12.40 11.06
N LEU A 187 -5.91 11.53 10.78
CA LEU A 187 -6.67 10.77 11.75
C LEU A 187 -6.30 9.30 11.62
N SER A 188 -6.08 8.62 12.74
CA SER A 188 -5.85 7.17 12.78
C SER A 188 -6.88 6.50 13.68
N ASP A 189 -7.33 5.30 13.32
CA ASP A 189 -8.34 4.56 14.09
C ASP A 189 -7.73 4.18 15.45
N ASN A 190 -8.42 4.55 16.52
CA ASN A 190 -8.17 4.05 17.86
C ASN A 190 -9.33 3.10 18.24
N LEU A 191 -9.15 2.23 19.24
CA LEU A 191 -10.20 1.29 19.71
C LEU A 191 -11.55 1.95 20.06
N GLN A 192 -11.59 3.28 20.21
CA GLN A 192 -12.78 4.08 20.51
C GLN A 192 -13.44 4.71 19.27
N VAL A 193 -12.79 4.69 18.10
CA VAL A 193 -13.32 5.20 16.84
C VAL A 193 -14.08 4.08 16.15
N ARG A 194 -15.39 4.28 15.92
CA ARG A 194 -16.19 3.35 15.10
C ARG A 194 -15.63 3.41 13.68
N ASN A 195 -15.26 2.24 13.10
CA ASN A 195 -14.82 2.03 11.71
C ASN A 195 -15.17 3.22 10.84
N TYR A 196 -14.15 3.94 10.38
CA TYR A 196 -14.36 5.17 9.64
C TYR A 196 -15.34 5.03 8.46
N ASP A 197 -15.51 3.82 7.90
CA ASP A 197 -16.57 3.41 6.97
C ASP A 197 -17.98 3.92 7.30
N LYS A 198 -18.33 4.06 8.60
CA LYS A 198 -19.66 4.53 9.05
C LYS A 198 -19.83 6.05 8.92
N GLY A 199 -18.73 6.78 8.72
CA GLY A 199 -18.69 8.23 8.57
C GLY A 199 -18.58 8.76 7.18
N TYR A 200 -18.15 7.90 6.27
CA TYR A 200 -17.92 8.28 4.91
C TYR A 200 -19.20 8.16 4.09
N ASP A 201 -19.53 9.25 3.39
CA ASP A 201 -20.54 9.19 2.35
C ASP A 201 -19.89 8.77 1.05
N PHE A 202 -19.90 7.45 0.82
CA PHE A 202 -19.42 6.87 -0.44
C PHE A 202 -20.15 7.41 -1.67
N ASN A 203 -21.35 8.00 -1.53
CA ASN A 203 -22.06 8.60 -2.65
C ASN A 203 -21.52 9.97 -3.07
N ASN A 204 -20.67 10.59 -2.24
CA ASN A 204 -20.08 11.90 -2.47
C ASN A 204 -18.55 11.82 -2.55
N TYR A 205 -17.96 10.64 -2.62
CA TYR A 205 -16.51 10.47 -2.80
C TYR A 205 -16.04 11.16 -4.09
N PRO A 206 -14.92 11.92 -4.09
CA PRO A 206 -13.87 12.02 -3.06
C PRO A 206 -14.10 13.10 -2.00
N LEU A 207 -15.31 13.64 -1.87
CA LEU A 207 -15.61 14.84 -1.10
C LEU A 207 -15.96 14.58 0.37
N GLY A 208 -15.96 13.33 0.82
CA GLY A 208 -16.40 12.98 2.18
C GLY A 208 -17.87 13.37 2.41
N LYS A 209 -18.32 13.35 3.66
CA LYS A 209 -19.66 13.79 4.06
C LYS A 209 -19.57 15.10 4.80
N VAL A 210 -20.22 16.15 4.28
CA VAL A 210 -20.31 17.46 4.94
C VAL A 210 -20.81 17.33 6.38
N GLY A 211 -19.95 17.64 7.36
CA GLY A 211 -20.31 18.05 8.71
C GLY A 211 -21.02 17.04 9.63
N ARG A 212 -20.91 15.71 9.41
CA ARG A 212 -21.64 14.71 10.24
C ARG A 212 -20.79 13.81 11.12
N HIS A 213 -19.47 13.97 11.15
CA HIS A 213 -18.61 13.15 11.99
C HIS A 213 -17.84 13.99 12.99
N GLN A 214 -18.04 13.66 14.26
CA GLN A 214 -17.26 14.16 15.38
C GLN A 214 -15.98 13.35 15.46
N PHE A 215 -14.86 14.04 15.61
CA PHE A 215 -13.55 13.44 15.82
C PHE A 215 -12.94 14.02 17.08
N ASP A 216 -12.43 13.15 17.95
CA ASP A 216 -11.70 13.56 19.15
C ASP A 216 -10.26 13.95 18.80
N ALA A 217 -9.71 14.92 19.54
CA ALA A 217 -8.31 15.33 19.40
C ALA A 217 -7.32 14.17 19.61
N ALA A 218 -7.70 13.17 20.42
CA ALA A 218 -6.90 11.98 20.66
C ALA A 218 -6.67 11.11 19.41
N ASN A 219 -7.45 11.32 18.35
CA ASN A 219 -7.33 10.57 17.09
C ASN A 219 -6.40 11.27 16.08
N VAL A 220 -5.99 12.51 16.37
CA VAL A 220 -5.08 13.28 15.52
C VAL A 220 -3.66 12.75 15.68
N VAL A 221 -3.12 12.13 14.64
CA VAL A 221 -1.73 11.64 14.63
C VAL A 221 -0.75 12.65 14.06
N LYS A 222 -1.23 13.58 13.23
CA LYS A 222 -0.42 14.68 12.69
C LYS A 222 -1.30 15.84 12.25
N GLN A 223 -0.77 17.05 12.38
CA GLN A 223 -1.38 18.31 11.95
C GLN A 223 -0.48 18.97 10.91
N VAL A 224 -1.08 19.52 9.85
CA VAL A 224 -0.41 20.35 8.85
C VAL A 224 -1.19 21.65 8.70
N MET A 225 -0.62 22.73 9.24
CA MET A 225 -1.20 24.07 9.18
C MET A 225 -0.91 24.74 7.83
N PHE A 226 -1.85 25.54 7.35
CA PHE A 226 -1.68 26.42 6.22
C PHE A 226 -2.50 27.70 6.36
N LEU A 227 -2.08 28.76 5.66
CA LEU A 227 -2.76 30.05 5.64
C LEU A 227 -3.83 30.10 4.55
N GLY A 228 -5.05 30.47 4.93
CA GLY A 228 -6.21 30.64 4.05
C GLY A 228 -6.69 32.11 3.97
N GLY A 229 -7.93 32.31 3.56
CA GLY A 229 -8.57 33.64 3.54
C GLY A 229 -7.84 34.69 2.70
N GLU A 230 -7.68 35.90 3.27
CA GLU A 230 -6.94 37.00 2.63
C GLU A 230 -5.42 36.79 2.63
N ASN A 231 -4.92 35.84 3.43
CA ASN A 231 -3.50 35.52 3.58
C ASN A 231 -2.99 34.47 2.58
N ARG A 232 -3.83 34.03 1.64
CA ARG A 232 -3.46 33.08 0.58
C ARG A 232 -2.35 33.66 -0.31
N THR A 233 -1.30 32.88 -0.56
CA THR A 233 -0.28 33.21 -1.56
C THR A 233 -0.44 32.35 -2.81
N PRO A 234 0.04 32.79 -3.99
CA PRO A 234 -0.09 32.02 -5.24
C PRO A 234 0.49 30.60 -5.17
N ASP A 235 1.54 30.38 -4.38
CA ASP A 235 2.22 29.07 -4.27
C ASP A 235 1.75 28.21 -3.08
N ALA A 236 0.86 28.74 -2.23
CA ALA A 236 0.46 28.08 -0.99
C ALA A 236 -0.25 26.74 -1.23
N GLU A 237 -1.11 26.66 -2.25
CA GLU A 237 -1.83 25.41 -2.60
C GLU A 237 -0.84 24.29 -2.95
N LYS A 238 0.10 24.58 -3.86
CA LYS A 238 1.10 23.60 -4.30
C LYS A 238 2.01 23.14 -3.16
N ASN A 239 2.43 24.07 -2.30
CA ASN A 239 3.23 23.74 -1.13
C ASN A 239 2.45 22.86 -0.15
N LEU A 240 1.16 23.16 0.05
CA LEU A 240 0.26 22.38 0.88
C LEU A 240 0.08 20.96 0.37
N GLU A 241 -0.16 20.77 -0.94
CA GLU A 241 -0.23 19.46 -1.57
C GLU A 241 1.02 18.62 -1.26
N GLN A 242 2.20 19.21 -1.44
CA GLN A 242 3.47 18.55 -1.16
C GLN A 242 3.65 18.24 0.34
N TYR A 243 3.25 19.14 1.24
CA TYR A 243 3.34 18.91 2.69
C TYR A 243 2.40 17.81 3.16
N ILE A 244 1.18 17.74 2.64
CA ILE A 244 0.23 16.67 2.93
C ILE A 244 0.79 15.35 2.42
N PHE A 245 1.28 15.30 1.18
CA PHE A 245 1.91 14.11 0.62
C PHE A 245 3.09 13.60 1.45
N ASN A 246 4.05 14.48 1.76
CA ASN A 246 5.22 14.14 2.58
C ASN A 246 4.81 13.66 3.98
N SER A 247 3.72 14.22 4.52
CA SER A 247 3.18 13.81 5.81
C SER A 247 2.59 12.41 5.77
N ILE A 248 1.84 12.06 4.72
CA ILE A 248 1.30 10.70 4.53
C ILE A 248 2.46 9.69 4.45
N LYS A 249 3.47 9.96 3.61
CA LYS A 249 4.65 9.11 3.47
C LYS A 249 5.39 8.92 4.80
N SER A 250 5.56 9.99 5.56
CA SER A 250 6.20 9.94 6.87
C SER A 250 5.40 9.09 7.87
N ILE A 251 4.07 9.21 7.89
CA ILE A 251 3.22 8.40 8.78
C ILE A 251 3.32 6.92 8.39
N MET A 252 3.16 6.59 7.12
CA MET A 252 3.29 5.20 6.62
C MET A 252 4.64 4.58 6.98
N LYS A 253 5.73 5.36 6.83
CA LYS A 253 7.08 4.91 7.19
C LYS A 253 7.20 4.62 8.69
N ASN A 254 6.62 5.49 9.53
CA ASN A 254 6.62 5.29 10.98
C ASN A 254 5.80 4.07 11.40
N ASP A 255 4.63 3.85 10.79
CA ASP A 255 3.78 2.69 11.06
C ASP A 255 4.45 1.37 10.65
N LEU A 256 5.14 1.38 9.51
CA LEU A 256 5.98 0.27 9.06
C LEU A 256 7.08 -0.04 10.08
N PHE A 257 7.86 0.97 10.49
CA PHE A 257 8.93 0.76 11.47
C PHE A 257 8.41 0.30 12.83
N LYS A 258 7.25 0.80 13.26
CA LYS A 258 6.60 0.33 14.49
C LYS A 258 6.22 -1.14 14.37
N SER A 259 5.65 -1.55 13.23
CA SER A 259 5.28 -2.95 12.96
C SER A 259 6.50 -3.86 12.92
N LEU A 260 7.58 -3.44 12.24
CA LEU A 260 8.83 -4.21 12.18
C LEU A 260 9.51 -4.30 13.55
N ARG A 261 9.52 -3.23 14.33
CA ARG A 261 10.06 -3.25 15.70
C ARG A 261 9.26 -4.20 16.59
N GLN A 262 7.93 -4.21 16.48
CA GLN A 262 7.09 -5.15 17.22
C GLN A 262 7.40 -6.60 16.81
N LEU A 263 7.54 -6.88 15.51
CA LEU A 263 7.91 -8.21 15.03
C LEU A 263 9.31 -8.63 15.50
N HIS A 264 10.27 -7.72 15.50
CA HIS A 264 11.60 -7.96 16.06
C HIS A 264 11.51 -8.34 17.54
N GLN A 265 10.81 -7.53 18.36
CA GLN A 265 10.61 -7.82 19.78
C GLN A 265 9.90 -9.16 20.01
N ASN A 266 8.92 -9.50 19.17
CA ASN A 266 8.24 -10.80 19.25
C ASN A 266 9.21 -11.95 18.96
N ILE A 267 10.05 -11.83 17.93
CA ILE A 267 11.07 -12.83 17.59
C ILE A 267 12.07 -12.99 18.74
N GLU A 268 12.63 -11.89 19.27
CA GLU A 268 13.56 -11.93 20.42
C GLU A 268 12.91 -12.62 21.62
N THR A 269 11.66 -12.27 21.92
CA THR A 269 10.90 -12.88 23.01
C THR A 269 10.75 -14.39 22.80
N LYS A 270 10.34 -14.83 21.61
CA LYS A 270 10.18 -16.25 21.29
C LYS A 270 11.50 -17.02 21.35
N LEU A 271 12.57 -16.48 20.77
CA LEU A 271 13.91 -17.09 20.87
C LEU A 271 14.42 -17.20 22.32
N SER A 272 14.04 -16.26 23.19
CA SER A 272 14.36 -16.32 24.62
C SER A 272 13.56 -17.37 25.39
N GLN A 273 12.31 -17.65 24.97
CA GLN A 273 11.45 -18.67 25.56
C GLN A 273 11.92 -20.10 25.21
N HIS A 274 12.50 -20.29 24.02
CA HIS A 274 13.09 -21.56 23.59
C HIS A 274 14.56 -21.69 24.03
N LEU A 275 14.80 -21.96 25.33
CA LEU A 275 16.15 -22.07 25.90
C LEU A 275 16.98 -23.23 25.31
N ASP A 276 16.30 -24.27 24.83
CA ASP A 276 16.86 -25.49 24.24
C ASP A 276 17.31 -25.32 22.78
N TYR A 277 16.89 -24.24 22.11
CA TYR A 277 17.27 -24.00 20.72
C TYR A 277 18.78 -23.68 20.57
N PRO A 278 19.45 -24.18 19.52
CA PRO A 278 20.86 -23.95 19.28
C PRO A 278 21.21 -22.45 19.22
N ILE A 279 22.35 -22.06 19.79
CA ILE A 279 22.82 -20.66 19.80
C ILE A 279 22.97 -20.14 18.36
N ASP A 280 23.50 -20.96 17.45
CA ASP A 280 23.68 -20.60 16.04
C ASP A 280 22.35 -20.39 15.30
N PHE A 281 21.28 -21.08 15.72
CA PHE A 281 19.94 -20.81 15.18
C PHE A 281 19.43 -19.43 15.61
N LYS A 282 19.59 -19.09 16.90
CA LYS A 282 19.21 -17.77 17.43
C LYS A 282 20.01 -16.66 16.76
N LYS A 283 21.32 -16.88 16.58
CA LYS A 283 22.21 -15.95 15.88
C LYS A 283 21.77 -15.73 14.43
N ALA A 284 21.50 -16.82 13.69
CA ALA A 284 21.03 -16.71 12.30
C ALA A 284 19.70 -15.96 12.18
N CYS A 285 18.79 -16.14 13.15
CA CYS A 285 17.54 -15.36 13.19
C CYS A 285 17.81 -13.86 13.39
N ASN A 286 18.70 -13.49 14.32
CA ASN A 286 19.03 -12.08 14.56
C ASN A 286 19.74 -11.44 13.36
N GLU A 287 20.70 -12.14 12.74
CA GLU A 287 21.40 -11.65 11.54
C GLU A 287 20.44 -11.48 10.36
N MET A 288 19.43 -12.35 10.21
CA MET A 288 18.36 -12.19 9.23
C MET A 288 17.53 -10.92 9.50
N ILE A 289 17.21 -10.60 10.76
CA ILE A 289 16.45 -9.39 11.12
C ILE A 289 17.24 -8.13 10.75
N GLU A 290 18.52 -8.07 11.13
CA GLU A 290 19.41 -6.96 10.79
C GLU A 290 19.54 -6.78 9.28
N LEU A 291 19.68 -7.88 8.54
CA LEU A 291 19.73 -7.86 7.09
C LEU A 291 18.42 -7.33 6.48
N VAL A 292 17.26 -7.80 6.93
CA VAL A 292 15.96 -7.31 6.43
C VAL A 292 15.81 -5.80 6.65
N ALA A 293 16.19 -5.29 7.82
CA ALA A 293 16.16 -3.86 8.11
C ALA A 293 17.06 -3.06 7.15
N LYS A 294 18.30 -3.52 6.95
CA LYS A 294 19.24 -2.90 6.01
C LYS A 294 18.73 -2.94 4.55
N LEU A 295 18.09 -4.03 4.14
CA LEU A 295 17.58 -4.17 2.77
C LEU A 295 16.36 -3.30 2.51
N LEU A 296 15.51 -3.12 3.52
CA LEU A 296 14.39 -2.18 3.45
C LEU A 296 14.90 -0.73 3.31
N GLU A 297 15.91 -0.33 4.10
CA GLU A 297 16.50 1.01 4.01
C GLU A 297 17.13 1.30 2.65
N ASN A 298 17.72 0.28 2.01
CA ASN A 298 18.32 0.38 0.69
C ASN A 298 17.32 0.12 -0.47
N GLU A 299 16.02 0.07 -0.18
CA GLU A 299 14.94 -0.17 -1.15
C GLU A 299 15.09 -1.48 -1.96
N GLN A 300 15.85 -2.45 -1.43
CA GLN A 300 16.00 -3.78 -2.03
C GLN A 300 14.89 -4.75 -1.62
N LEU A 301 14.15 -4.44 -0.55
CA LEU A 301 12.92 -5.12 -0.15
C LEU A 301 11.78 -4.11 -0.05
N SER A 302 10.60 -4.52 -0.49
CA SER A 302 9.36 -3.81 -0.21
C SER A 302 8.97 -3.92 1.27
N SER A 303 8.05 -3.05 1.68
CA SER A 303 7.48 -3.06 3.03
C SER A 303 6.78 -4.40 3.32
N GLU A 304 6.06 -4.91 2.32
CA GLU A 304 5.32 -6.18 2.37
C GLU A 304 6.26 -7.36 2.51
N GLU A 305 7.32 -7.43 1.69
CA GLU A 305 8.31 -8.50 1.76
C GLU A 305 9.02 -8.50 3.12
N SER A 306 9.36 -7.32 3.64
CA SER A 306 10.01 -7.18 4.95
C SER A 306 9.11 -7.71 6.07
N ILE A 307 7.83 -7.33 6.09
CA ILE A 307 6.85 -7.81 7.08
C ILE A 307 6.61 -9.32 6.93
N ASP A 308 6.41 -9.82 5.70
CA ASP A 308 6.17 -11.24 5.43
C ASP A 308 7.35 -12.11 5.88
N LEU A 309 8.59 -11.70 5.55
CA LEU A 309 9.80 -12.40 5.97
C LEU A 309 9.92 -12.46 7.50
N MET A 310 9.73 -11.33 8.18
CA MET A 310 9.78 -11.27 9.64
C MET A 310 8.72 -12.18 10.28
N LYS A 311 7.47 -12.15 9.77
CA LYS A 311 6.40 -13.04 10.26
C LYS A 311 6.68 -14.51 9.98
N ARG A 312 7.22 -14.86 8.81
CA ARG A 312 7.61 -16.24 8.49
C ARG A 312 8.69 -16.74 9.45
N THR A 313 9.68 -15.90 9.76
CA THR A 313 10.72 -16.24 10.73
C THR A 313 10.12 -16.44 12.11
N GLU A 314 9.25 -15.52 12.54
CA GLU A 314 8.50 -15.60 13.79
C GLU A 314 7.69 -16.90 13.91
N ASN A 315 6.95 -17.28 12.86
CA ASN A 315 6.14 -18.50 12.81
C ASN A 315 7.02 -19.77 12.80
N LEU A 316 8.16 -19.75 12.12
CA LEU A 316 9.07 -20.89 12.05
C LEU A 316 9.73 -21.19 13.41
N ILE A 317 9.96 -20.16 14.24
CA ILE A 317 10.46 -20.33 15.61
C ILE A 317 9.45 -21.11 16.46
N ASP A 318 8.16 -20.77 16.37
CA ASP A 318 7.08 -21.46 17.07
C ASP A 318 6.84 -22.88 16.51
N ASN A 319 6.97 -23.04 15.20
CA ASN A 319 6.69 -24.29 14.50
C ASN A 319 7.81 -24.68 13.52
N PRO A 320 8.92 -25.26 14.00
CA PRO A 320 10.05 -25.66 13.16
C PRO A 320 9.68 -26.71 12.07
N ALA A 321 8.52 -27.38 12.17
CA ALA A 321 8.02 -28.31 11.16
C ALA A 321 7.77 -27.64 9.80
N GLU A 322 7.55 -26.31 9.78
CA GLU A 322 7.28 -25.54 8.56
C GLU A 322 8.53 -25.19 7.75
N TYR A 323 9.71 -25.69 8.13
CA TYR A 323 10.99 -25.37 7.47
C TYR A 323 10.98 -25.58 5.94
N LYS A 324 10.20 -26.54 5.42
CA LYS A 324 10.07 -26.80 3.96
C LYS A 324 9.39 -25.64 3.23
N THR A 325 8.37 -25.05 3.84
CA THR A 325 7.65 -23.90 3.28
C THR A 325 8.58 -22.68 3.29
N PHE A 326 9.33 -22.50 4.38
CA PHE A 326 10.32 -21.43 4.50
C PHE A 326 11.45 -21.55 3.47
N LEU A 327 12.00 -22.76 3.26
CA LEU A 327 12.99 -23.04 2.19
C LEU A 327 12.44 -22.77 0.80
N THR A 328 11.16 -23.04 0.57
CA THR A 328 10.53 -22.76 -0.73
C THR A 328 10.45 -21.26 -0.98
N ALA A 329 10.08 -20.48 0.05
CA ALA A 329 10.07 -19.02 -0.04
C ALA A 329 11.47 -18.43 -0.29
N ALA A 330 12.53 -19.01 0.28
CA ALA A 330 13.92 -18.56 0.08
C ALA A 330 14.34 -18.50 -1.41
N LYS A 331 13.68 -19.27 -2.29
CA LYS A 331 13.95 -19.25 -3.74
C LYS A 331 13.63 -17.90 -4.38
N ASN A 332 12.66 -17.17 -3.86
CA ASN A 332 12.24 -15.87 -4.38
C ASN A 332 13.29 -14.78 -4.10
N TYR A 333 14.17 -14.99 -3.11
CA TYR A 333 15.14 -14.01 -2.63
C TYR A 333 16.58 -14.30 -3.07
N ARG A 334 16.79 -15.18 -4.06
CA ARG A 334 18.12 -15.62 -4.52
C ARG A 334 19.00 -14.52 -5.08
N MET A 335 18.39 -13.44 -5.59
CA MET A 335 19.10 -12.31 -6.20
C MET A 335 19.21 -11.11 -5.24
N VAL A 336 18.50 -11.11 -4.12
CA VAL A 336 18.49 -10.00 -3.15
C VAL A 336 19.78 -10.04 -2.34
N SER A 337 20.47 -8.89 -2.25
CA SER A 337 21.82 -8.77 -1.63
C SER A 337 22.81 -9.83 -2.16
N GLY A 338 22.84 -10.07 -3.47
CA GLY A 338 23.70 -11.11 -4.06
C GLY A 338 23.39 -12.53 -3.59
N GLY A 339 22.21 -12.77 -3.01
CA GLY A 339 21.77 -14.06 -2.50
C GLY A 339 22.01 -14.28 -1.00
N GLU A 340 22.51 -13.28 -0.28
CA GLU A 340 22.74 -13.30 1.17
C GLU A 340 21.43 -13.58 1.94
N LEU A 341 20.34 -12.89 1.57
CA LEU A 341 19.03 -13.07 2.20
C LEU A 341 18.54 -14.52 2.08
N SER A 342 18.65 -15.10 0.87
CA SER A 342 18.29 -16.50 0.65
C SER A 342 19.18 -17.47 1.44
N ALA A 343 20.45 -17.12 1.67
CA ALA A 343 21.39 -17.95 2.41
C ALA A 343 21.05 -17.98 3.91
N TYR A 344 20.76 -16.82 4.52
CA TYR A 344 20.24 -16.77 5.89
C TYR A 344 18.91 -17.52 6.04
N MET A 345 17.99 -17.40 5.08
CA MET A 345 16.76 -18.17 5.12
C MET A 345 17.02 -19.69 5.09
N MET A 346 17.97 -20.13 4.26
CA MET A 346 18.39 -21.53 4.20
C MET A 346 19.04 -21.99 5.50
N LEU A 347 19.87 -21.16 6.12
CA LEU A 347 20.53 -21.46 7.39
C LEU A 347 19.51 -21.66 8.52
N ILE A 348 18.56 -20.73 8.67
CA ILE A 348 17.46 -20.80 9.64
C ILE A 348 16.64 -22.08 9.41
N ALA A 349 16.26 -22.38 8.17
CA ALA A 349 15.49 -23.59 7.89
C ALA A 349 16.28 -24.90 8.08
N GLY A 350 17.60 -24.89 7.84
CA GLY A 350 18.46 -26.03 8.12
C GLY A 350 18.50 -26.35 9.61
N TRP A 351 18.61 -25.32 10.44
CA TRP A 351 18.50 -25.45 11.90
C TRP A 351 17.11 -25.89 12.35
N ALA A 352 16.04 -25.29 11.81
CA ALA A 352 14.67 -25.73 12.10
C ALA A 352 14.45 -27.22 11.74
N ALA A 353 14.99 -27.67 10.60
CA ALA A 353 14.96 -29.07 10.22
C ALA A 353 15.72 -29.97 11.21
N LYS A 354 16.86 -29.50 11.73
CA LYS A 354 17.67 -30.21 12.73
C LYS A 354 16.99 -30.28 14.10
N ILE A 355 16.23 -29.25 14.49
CA ILE A 355 15.38 -29.27 15.68
C ILE A 355 14.28 -30.32 15.54
N MET A 356 13.64 -30.40 14.37
CA MET A 356 12.54 -31.36 14.12
C MET A 356 12.99 -32.79 13.88
N THR A 357 14.18 -32.98 13.31
CA THR A 357 14.62 -34.27 12.79
C THR A 357 16.08 -34.54 13.13
N ILE A 358 16.38 -35.76 13.56
CA ILE A 358 17.74 -36.28 13.74
C ILE A 358 18.31 -36.69 12.36
N ASN A 359 18.18 -35.82 11.35
CA ASN A 359 18.46 -36.17 9.96
C ASN A 359 19.56 -35.27 9.35
N CYS A 360 20.46 -35.89 8.59
CA CYS A 360 21.53 -35.29 7.79
C CYS A 360 21.06 -34.16 6.86
N ILE A 361 19.77 -34.07 6.55
CA ILE A 361 19.18 -33.00 5.73
C ILE A 361 19.40 -31.62 6.37
N GLY A 362 19.23 -31.50 7.70
CA GLY A 362 19.47 -30.23 8.40
C GLY A 362 20.92 -29.78 8.27
N ASP A 363 21.85 -30.69 8.53
CA ASP A 363 23.30 -30.44 8.42
C ASP A 363 23.73 -30.06 7.00
N ALA A 364 23.15 -30.69 5.98
CA ALA A 364 23.42 -30.36 4.58
C ALA A 364 23.00 -28.92 4.24
N TRP A 365 21.82 -28.48 4.70
CA TRP A 365 21.35 -27.11 4.49
C TRP A 365 22.18 -26.08 5.26
N ILE A 366 22.52 -26.38 6.52
CA ILE A 366 23.40 -25.53 7.33
C ILE A 366 24.73 -25.35 6.62
N LYS A 367 25.39 -26.46 6.22
CA LYS A 367 26.67 -26.43 5.52
C LYS A 367 26.60 -25.60 4.24
N LEU A 368 25.63 -25.87 3.38
CA LEU A 368 25.46 -25.14 2.11
C LEU A 368 25.21 -23.64 2.33
N ALA A 369 24.41 -23.29 3.34
CA ALA A 369 24.12 -21.90 3.66
C ALA A 369 25.36 -21.16 4.20
N THR A 370 26.11 -21.79 5.10
CA THR A 370 27.35 -21.24 5.65
C THR A 370 28.40 -21.02 4.56
N GLU A 371 28.65 -22.04 3.70
CA GLU A 371 29.59 -21.90 2.57
C GLU A 371 29.19 -20.75 1.63
N LYS A 372 27.88 -20.57 1.42
CA LYS A 372 27.38 -19.46 0.60
C LYS A 372 27.58 -18.10 1.27
N LEU A 373 27.32 -17.98 2.57
CA LEU A 373 27.54 -16.74 3.32
C LEU A 373 29.03 -16.36 3.37
N GLU A 374 29.91 -17.34 3.59
CA GLU A 374 31.37 -17.14 3.57
C GLU A 374 31.87 -16.68 2.21
N LEU A 375 31.39 -17.30 1.12
CA LEU A 375 31.73 -16.89 -0.23
C LEU A 375 31.30 -15.44 -0.52
N ILE A 376 30.10 -15.05 -0.08
CA ILE A 376 29.59 -13.68 -0.24
C ILE A 376 30.46 -12.70 0.55
N SER A 377 30.76 -12.99 1.83
CA SER A 377 31.60 -12.16 2.68
C SER A 377 32.98 -11.94 2.07
N THR A 378 33.64 -13.03 1.67
CA THR A 378 34.97 -13.00 1.05
C THR A 378 34.98 -12.18 -0.24
N SER A 379 33.94 -12.34 -1.06
CA SER A 379 33.80 -11.59 -2.31
C SER A 379 33.62 -10.09 -2.06
N GLN A 380 32.84 -9.70 -1.04
CA GLN A 380 32.66 -8.30 -0.66
C GLN A 380 33.93 -7.68 -0.10
N GLU A 381 34.70 -8.41 0.71
CA GLU A 381 36.00 -7.97 1.20
C GLU A 381 36.99 -7.72 0.05
N LEU A 382 37.11 -8.67 -0.87
CA LEU A 382 37.97 -8.53 -2.05
C LEU A 382 37.55 -7.35 -2.92
N ALA A 383 36.25 -7.12 -3.11
CA ALA A 383 35.75 -5.97 -3.86
C ALA A 383 36.13 -4.63 -3.19
N LYS A 384 35.99 -4.52 -1.86
CA LYS A 384 36.40 -3.33 -1.10
C LYS A 384 37.90 -3.08 -1.20
N VAL A 385 38.72 -4.12 -1.07
CA VAL A 385 40.17 -4.03 -1.22
C VAL A 385 40.52 -3.55 -2.62
N SER A 386 39.96 -4.16 -3.67
CA SER A 386 40.18 -3.73 -5.05
C SER A 386 39.79 -2.27 -5.29
N GLN A 387 38.63 -1.85 -4.78
CA GLN A 387 38.16 -0.47 -4.92
C GLN A 387 39.08 0.52 -4.22
N SER A 388 39.55 0.18 -3.01
CA SER A 388 40.48 1.03 -2.26
C SER A 388 41.79 1.25 -3.02
N TYR A 389 42.35 0.20 -3.64
CA TYR A 389 43.54 0.28 -4.49
C TYR A 389 43.31 1.15 -5.73
N SER A 390 42.14 1.05 -6.36
CA SER A 390 41.81 1.87 -7.54
C SER A 390 41.61 3.36 -7.22
N THR A 391 41.16 3.71 -6.01
CA THR A 391 41.01 5.11 -5.58
C THR A 391 42.29 5.75 -5.03
N SER A 392 43.31 4.94 -4.72
CA SER A 392 44.62 5.41 -4.23
C SER A 392 45.68 5.54 -5.33
N LEU A 393 45.33 5.23 -6.57
CA LEU A 393 46.06 5.55 -7.81
C LEU A 393 45.46 6.80 -8.43
#